data_AF-A0A7C5N773-F1
#
_entry.id   AF-A0A7C5N773-F1
#
_cell.length_a   1.000
_cell.length_b   1.000
_cell.length_c   1.000
_cell.angle_alpha   90.00
_cell.angle_beta   90.00
_cell.angle_gamma   90.00
#
_symmetry.space_group_name_H-M   'P 1'
#
loop_
_entity.id
_entity.type
_entity.pdbx_description
1 polymer ?
#
loop_
_entity_poly.entity_id
_entity_poly.type
_entity_poly.pdbx_seq_one_letter_code
_entity_poly.pdbx_strand_id
1 'polypeptide(L)'
;MLPASNRGAGQALAFPDVCNTPVGPATAPIPYPNMGMTAQAQNYSQFVKISGVNALNIGSTITQTMGDEAGTAHPTIKGSVTFTQGDAIVSIDKLPAVRLTSMTSQNNMNAPVGAVIVPSSCNVTMCRRGEATDAPLRQRSVVDSRLFPGGVLCLTIQTVGPDVVAGVYGALRSRKSVRGLVMDLRDNPGGDLEAALALASTFLPRGTLVASIDEPDGHRRHHHSRDGALGMPVALVVDEGTASSTELVVAALAEHGRALVVGTRTYGKVAAQRWSADGMVDAGRWWGPRARDYARVGIEPDLSGREDPVKLAWAVLVRGWANAIA
;
A
#
# COMPACT_ATOMS: atom_id res chain seq x y z
N MET A 1 -6.84 3.38 -7.42
CA MET A 1 -7.95 4.08 -6.75
C MET A 1 -7.75 5.56 -6.96
N LEU A 2 -8.74 6.33 -7.43
CA LEU A 2 -8.63 7.79 -7.28
C LEU A 2 -8.48 8.11 -5.77
N PRO A 3 -7.80 9.19 -5.38
CA PRO A 3 -7.58 9.55 -3.98
C PRO A 3 -8.83 9.36 -3.10
N ALA A 4 -8.73 8.53 -2.06
CA ALA A 4 -9.86 8.18 -1.21
C ALA A 4 -10.08 9.24 -0.12
N SER A 5 -11.33 9.42 0.30
CA SER A 5 -11.69 10.43 1.31
C SER A 5 -11.76 9.83 2.71
N ASN A 6 -11.32 10.62 3.69
CA ASN A 6 -11.42 10.34 5.12
C ASN A 6 -11.93 11.59 5.84
N ARG A 7 -12.15 11.51 7.15
CA ARG A 7 -12.54 12.64 8.01
C ARG A 7 -11.41 13.65 8.28
N GLY A 8 -10.47 13.79 7.36
CA GLY A 8 -9.33 14.71 7.41
C GLY A 8 -9.60 15.99 6.62
N ALA A 9 -8.54 16.59 6.06
CA ALA A 9 -8.62 17.83 5.31
C ALA A 9 -9.02 17.60 3.85
N GLY A 10 -10.32 17.46 3.59
CA GLY A 10 -10.89 17.38 2.24
C GLY A 10 -12.15 18.22 2.10
N GLN A 11 -12.62 18.35 0.86
CA GLN A 11 -13.71 19.27 0.50
C GLN A 11 -14.60 18.69 -0.61
N ALA A 12 -15.91 18.76 -0.37
CA ALA A 12 -16.94 18.62 -1.38
C ALA A 12 -17.47 19.98 -1.80
N LEU A 13 -17.67 20.19 -3.09
CA LEU A 13 -18.15 21.46 -3.63
C LEU A 13 -19.37 21.20 -4.51
N ALA A 14 -20.39 22.04 -4.33
CA ALA A 14 -21.57 22.11 -5.19
C ALA A 14 -21.93 23.58 -5.42
N PHE A 15 -22.63 23.86 -6.51
CA PHE A 15 -23.19 25.19 -6.74
C PHE A 15 -24.69 25.16 -6.38
N PRO A 16 -25.19 26.14 -5.62
CA PRO A 16 -26.61 26.25 -5.34
C PRO A 16 -27.38 26.55 -6.63
N ASP A 17 -28.62 26.08 -6.71
CA ASP A 17 -29.53 26.44 -7.77
C ASP A 17 -29.85 27.93 -7.69
N VAL A 18 -29.35 28.67 -8.67
CA VAL A 18 -29.54 30.13 -8.77
C VAL A 18 -31.01 30.50 -8.95
N CYS A 19 -31.84 29.60 -9.50
CA CYS A 19 -33.29 29.84 -9.63
C CYS A 19 -33.99 29.86 -8.27
N ASN A 20 -33.44 29.16 -7.27
CA ASN A 20 -33.99 29.08 -5.92
C ASN A 20 -33.27 30.00 -4.92
N THR A 21 -32.25 30.73 -5.36
CA THR A 21 -31.46 31.62 -4.49
C THR A 21 -32.04 33.04 -4.58
N PRO A 22 -32.73 33.57 -3.55
CA PRO A 22 -33.31 34.90 -3.61
C PRO A 22 -32.21 35.96 -3.63
N VAL A 23 -32.32 36.93 -4.53
CA VAL A 23 -31.47 38.13 -4.54
C VAL A 23 -31.95 39.11 -3.47
N GLY A 24 -31.09 39.41 -2.50
CA GLY A 24 -31.32 40.50 -1.55
C GLY A 24 -31.16 41.89 -2.19
N PRO A 25 -31.41 42.97 -1.44
CA PRO A 25 -31.28 44.35 -1.94
C PRO A 25 -29.84 44.76 -2.26
N ALA A 26 -28.85 44.06 -1.70
CA ALA A 26 -27.45 44.16 -2.12
C ALA A 26 -27.19 43.18 -3.26
N THR A 27 -26.45 43.61 -4.28
CA THR A 27 -26.01 42.76 -5.40
C THR A 27 -25.10 41.66 -4.85
N ALA A 28 -25.67 40.52 -4.48
CA ALA A 28 -24.89 39.36 -4.10
C ALA A 28 -24.20 38.80 -5.37
N PRO A 29 -22.87 38.63 -5.38
CA PRO A 29 -22.19 38.05 -6.53
C PRO A 29 -22.69 36.62 -6.78
N ILE A 30 -23.14 36.37 -8.02
CA ILE A 30 -23.66 35.09 -8.52
C ILE A 30 -22.46 34.18 -8.94
N PRO A 31 -22.47 32.85 -8.69
CA PRO A 31 -22.84 32.11 -7.48
C PRO A 31 -21.59 31.70 -6.66
N TYR A 32 -21.68 31.74 -5.34
CA TYR A 32 -20.64 31.26 -4.44
C TYR A 32 -20.68 29.74 -4.27
N PRO A 33 -19.53 29.07 -4.10
CA PRO A 33 -19.48 27.63 -3.92
C PRO A 33 -20.01 27.24 -2.54
N ASN A 34 -20.94 26.27 -2.52
CA ASN A 34 -21.32 25.58 -1.30
C ASN A 34 -20.26 24.50 -1.02
N MET A 35 -19.64 24.57 0.16
CA MET A 35 -18.48 23.77 0.51
C MET A 35 -18.77 22.94 1.76
N GLY A 36 -18.64 21.62 1.65
CA GLY A 36 -18.66 20.71 2.79
C GLY A 36 -17.24 20.25 3.13
N MET A 37 -16.84 20.42 4.39
CA MET A 37 -15.53 19.96 4.87
C MET A 37 -15.62 18.53 5.37
N THR A 38 -14.82 17.62 4.82
CA THR A 38 -14.85 16.20 5.21
C THR A 38 -14.45 15.98 6.68
N ALA A 39 -13.71 16.92 7.29
CA ALA A 39 -13.41 16.94 8.72
C ALA A 39 -14.67 16.95 9.62
N GLN A 40 -15.77 17.52 9.12
CA GLN A 40 -17.07 17.57 9.80
C GLN A 40 -17.95 16.35 9.50
N ALA A 41 -17.45 15.38 8.74
CA ALA A 41 -18.22 14.19 8.41
C ALA A 41 -18.60 13.38 9.66
N GLN A 42 -19.82 12.87 9.66
CA GLN A 42 -20.42 11.92 10.58
C GLN A 42 -20.72 10.62 9.84
N ASN A 43 -21.06 9.55 10.57
CA ASN A 43 -21.36 8.22 10.01
C ASN A 43 -20.21 7.69 9.13
N TYR A 44 -18.98 7.96 9.55
CA TYR A 44 -17.77 7.45 8.94
C TYR A 44 -17.39 6.07 9.49
N SER A 45 -16.48 5.38 8.80
CA SER A 45 -16.02 4.07 9.22
C SER A 45 -15.31 4.12 10.56
N GLN A 46 -15.73 3.31 11.53
CA GLN A 46 -15.02 3.17 12.81
C GLN A 46 -13.79 2.26 12.72
N PHE A 47 -13.70 1.46 11.65
CA PHE A 47 -12.71 0.38 11.54
C PHE A 47 -11.69 0.63 10.43
N VAL A 48 -12.11 1.22 9.31
CA VAL A 48 -11.23 1.50 8.17
C VAL A 48 -10.66 2.90 8.32
N LYS A 49 -9.34 3.00 8.34
CA LYS A 49 -8.60 4.26 8.35
C LYS A 49 -7.84 4.44 7.04
N ILE A 50 -7.84 5.64 6.50
CA ILE A 50 -7.02 6.07 5.37
C ILE A 50 -6.08 7.15 5.91
N SER A 51 -4.77 6.94 5.80
CA SER A 51 -3.75 7.85 6.36
C SER A 51 -3.98 8.14 7.85
N GLY A 52 -4.33 7.11 8.63
CA GLY A 52 -4.56 7.20 10.08
C GLY A 52 -5.92 7.79 10.49
N VAL A 53 -6.71 8.32 9.55
CA VAL A 53 -8.00 8.98 9.81
C VAL A 53 -9.17 8.14 9.29
N ASN A 54 -10.29 8.14 10.00
CA ASN A 54 -11.47 7.34 9.67
C ASN A 54 -11.95 7.60 8.23
N ALA A 55 -12.12 6.52 7.47
CA ALA A 55 -12.49 6.57 6.07
C ALA A 55 -13.97 6.94 5.87
N LEU A 56 -14.28 7.57 4.73
CA LEU A 56 -15.65 7.89 4.33
C LEU A 56 -16.17 6.87 3.32
N ASN A 57 -17.46 6.55 3.45
CA ASN A 57 -18.23 5.77 2.48
C ASN A 57 -19.52 6.52 2.16
N ILE A 58 -20.33 6.01 1.23
CA ILE A 58 -21.57 6.71 0.83
C ILE A 58 -22.60 6.87 1.96
N GLY A 59 -22.45 6.17 3.09
CA GLY A 59 -23.26 6.38 4.28
C GLY A 59 -22.80 7.56 5.16
N SER A 60 -21.62 8.12 4.89
CA SER A 60 -21.12 9.29 5.58
C SER A 60 -21.89 10.56 5.20
N THR A 61 -21.96 11.52 6.11
CA THR A 61 -22.66 12.80 5.87
C THR A 61 -21.87 13.95 6.47
N ILE A 62 -21.85 15.12 5.83
CA ILE A 62 -21.30 16.34 6.44
C ILE A 62 -22.48 17.15 6.93
N THR A 63 -22.49 17.54 8.21
CA THR A 63 -23.69 18.11 8.84
C THR A 63 -24.01 19.52 8.37
N GLN A 64 -23.00 20.28 7.99
CA GLN A 64 -23.15 21.69 7.68
C GLN A 64 -22.16 22.10 6.60
N THR A 65 -22.64 22.81 5.59
CA THR A 65 -21.82 23.44 4.57
C THR A 65 -21.50 24.89 4.93
N MET A 66 -20.56 25.47 4.19
CA MET A 66 -20.15 26.87 4.30
C MET A 66 -19.95 27.45 2.89
N GLY A 67 -19.90 28.78 2.79
CA GLY A 67 -19.64 29.52 1.56
C GLY A 67 -20.90 30.10 0.92
N ASP A 68 -22.09 29.59 1.28
CA ASP A 68 -23.38 30.06 0.77
C ASP A 68 -24.09 31.10 1.64
N GLU A 69 -23.41 31.63 2.66
CA GLU A 69 -23.98 32.59 3.61
C GLU A 69 -24.27 33.95 3.01
N ALA A 70 -23.66 34.33 1.89
CA ALA A 70 -24.04 35.56 1.20
C ALA A 70 -25.47 35.48 0.60
N GLY A 71 -26.06 34.28 0.53
CA GLY A 71 -27.43 34.00 0.07
C GLY A 71 -28.47 33.85 1.18
N THR A 72 -28.26 34.47 2.35
CA THR A 72 -29.01 34.24 3.61
C THR A 72 -30.53 34.43 3.58
N ALA A 73 -31.15 34.65 2.42
CA ALA A 73 -32.58 34.80 2.25
C ALA A 73 -33.36 33.47 2.03
N HIS A 74 -32.70 32.31 2.08
CA HIS A 74 -33.36 31.00 1.87
C HIS A 74 -33.15 30.03 3.05
N PRO A 75 -34.16 29.25 3.48
CA PRO A 75 -34.05 28.31 4.60
C PRO A 75 -33.16 27.08 4.33
N THR A 76 -32.70 26.88 3.09
CA THR A 76 -31.86 25.73 2.70
C THR A 76 -30.38 26.09 2.52
N ILE A 77 -29.88 27.10 3.21
CA ILE A 77 -28.44 27.40 3.26
C ILE A 77 -27.75 26.58 4.38
N LYS A 78 -26.43 26.38 4.27
CA LYS A 78 -25.63 25.71 5.32
C LYS A 78 -26.16 24.34 5.73
N GLY A 79 -26.74 23.59 4.80
CA GLY A 79 -27.32 22.28 5.06
C GLY A 79 -26.29 21.15 5.02
N SER A 80 -26.78 19.91 5.01
CA SER A 80 -25.91 18.74 4.98
C SER A 80 -25.37 18.44 3.58
N VAL A 81 -24.23 17.77 3.51
CA VAL A 81 -23.74 17.06 2.31
C VAL A 81 -24.00 15.57 2.46
N THR A 82 -24.59 14.97 1.42
CA THR A 82 -24.70 13.52 1.24
C THR A 82 -23.91 13.08 0.01
N PHE A 83 -23.29 11.90 0.08
CA PHE A 83 -22.58 11.32 -1.05
C PHE A 83 -23.52 10.43 -1.85
N THR A 84 -23.79 10.79 -3.10
CA THR A 84 -24.74 10.10 -3.97
C THR A 84 -24.07 9.03 -4.84
N GLN A 85 -22.76 9.12 -5.04
CA GLN A 85 -22.00 8.12 -5.79
C GLN A 85 -20.58 7.91 -5.22
N GLY A 86 -20.24 6.66 -4.93
CA GLY A 86 -18.92 6.23 -4.46
C GLY A 86 -18.05 5.57 -5.54
N ASP A 87 -17.01 4.87 -5.11
CA ASP A 87 -16.20 3.98 -5.94
C ASP A 87 -16.98 2.70 -6.31
N ALA A 88 -16.85 2.25 -7.55
CA ALA A 88 -17.60 1.09 -8.07
C ALA A 88 -16.98 -0.26 -7.67
N ILE A 89 -15.70 -0.27 -7.31
CA ILE A 89 -14.93 -1.48 -7.03
C ILE A 89 -14.67 -1.59 -5.54
N VAL A 90 -14.31 -0.47 -4.91
CA VAL A 90 -13.87 -0.47 -3.52
C VAL A 90 -14.99 -0.04 -2.59
N SER A 91 -15.22 -0.87 -1.58
CA SER A 91 -16.21 -0.63 -0.52
C SER A 91 -15.56 -0.57 0.86
N ILE A 92 -16.13 0.26 1.72
CA ILE A 92 -15.73 0.50 3.12
C ILE A 92 -16.99 0.29 3.97
N ASP A 93 -16.92 -0.63 4.92
CA ASP A 93 -18.09 -1.10 5.69
C ASP A 93 -19.25 -1.58 4.80
N LYS A 94 -18.92 -2.30 3.71
CA LYS A 94 -19.86 -2.81 2.70
C LYS A 94 -20.60 -1.72 1.89
N LEU A 95 -20.24 -0.46 2.06
CA LEU A 95 -20.74 0.65 1.26
C LEU A 95 -19.65 1.18 0.32
N PRO A 96 -19.97 1.61 -0.91
CA PRO A 96 -19.02 2.26 -1.81
C PRO A 96 -18.16 3.33 -1.12
N ALA A 97 -16.84 3.28 -1.32
CA ALA A 97 -15.90 4.23 -0.74
C ALA A 97 -16.09 5.62 -1.36
N VAL A 98 -15.93 6.69 -0.57
CA VAL A 98 -15.90 8.05 -1.11
C VAL A 98 -14.50 8.36 -1.60
N ARG A 99 -14.40 8.96 -2.78
CA ARG A 99 -13.14 9.30 -3.46
C ARG A 99 -13.23 10.66 -4.11
N LEU A 100 -12.11 11.16 -4.62
CA LEU A 100 -12.11 12.28 -5.56
C LEU A 100 -13.14 12.00 -6.68
N THR A 101 -13.91 13.03 -7.02
CA THR A 101 -15.04 13.00 -7.96
C THR A 101 -16.25 12.18 -7.52
N SER A 102 -16.32 11.70 -6.27
CA SER A 102 -17.58 11.15 -5.75
C SER A 102 -18.66 12.22 -5.78
N MET A 103 -19.82 11.89 -6.36
CA MET A 103 -20.93 12.82 -6.49
C MET A 103 -21.56 13.11 -5.13
N THR A 104 -22.01 14.34 -4.94
CA THR A 104 -22.69 14.78 -3.72
C THR A 104 -23.97 15.54 -4.04
N SER A 105 -24.94 15.47 -3.14
CA SER A 105 -26.03 16.44 -3.04
C SER A 105 -25.86 17.23 -1.75
N GLN A 106 -26.12 18.53 -1.79
CA GLN A 106 -25.96 19.41 -0.64
C GLN A 106 -27.22 20.25 -0.40
N ASN A 107 -27.36 20.76 0.81
CA ASN A 107 -28.41 21.73 1.16
C ASN A 107 -29.83 21.24 0.87
N ASN A 108 -30.11 19.97 1.20
CA ASN A 108 -31.42 19.35 1.00
C ASN A 108 -31.90 19.45 -0.46
N MET A 109 -31.00 19.18 -1.41
CA MET A 109 -31.19 19.27 -2.87
C MET A 109 -31.21 20.68 -3.46
N ASN A 110 -30.91 21.73 -2.69
CA ASN A 110 -30.68 23.06 -3.27
C ASN A 110 -29.37 23.14 -4.06
N ALA A 111 -28.41 22.28 -3.76
CA ALA A 111 -27.22 22.07 -4.59
C ALA A 111 -27.17 20.59 -5.00
N PRO A 112 -28.01 20.18 -5.97
CA PRO A 112 -28.27 18.77 -6.26
C PRO A 112 -27.11 18.07 -6.96
N VAL A 113 -26.21 18.84 -7.56
CA VAL A 113 -25.05 18.36 -8.30
C VAL A 113 -23.79 18.99 -7.70
N GLY A 114 -23.01 18.16 -7.02
CA GLY A 114 -21.69 18.49 -6.54
C GLY A 114 -20.76 17.29 -6.61
N ALA A 115 -19.51 17.50 -6.24
CA ALA A 115 -18.52 16.45 -6.16
C ALA A 115 -17.50 16.70 -5.05
N VAL A 116 -16.85 15.63 -4.61
CA VAL A 116 -15.59 15.74 -3.86
C VAL A 116 -14.52 16.26 -4.81
N ILE A 117 -14.06 17.49 -4.56
CA ILE A 117 -13.05 18.17 -5.39
C ILE A 117 -11.66 18.13 -4.76
N VAL A 118 -11.60 18.05 -3.43
CA VAL A 118 -10.35 17.89 -2.67
C VAL A 118 -10.48 16.63 -1.82
N PRO A 119 -9.83 15.53 -2.20
CA PRO A 119 -9.83 14.30 -1.41
C PRO A 119 -8.93 14.51 -0.19
N SER A 120 -9.35 13.98 0.95
CA SER A 120 -8.60 14.17 2.20
C SER A 120 -7.24 13.42 2.24
N SER A 121 -6.98 12.52 1.29
CA SER A 121 -5.70 11.82 1.16
C SER A 121 -5.46 11.32 -0.27
N CYS A 122 -4.25 11.55 -0.78
CA CYS A 122 -3.79 10.98 -2.07
C CYS A 122 -3.22 9.56 -1.94
N ASN A 123 -2.92 9.12 -0.71
CA ASN A 123 -2.35 7.80 -0.42
C ASN A 123 -3.31 6.99 0.46
N VAL A 124 -3.47 5.70 0.18
CA VAL A 124 -4.30 4.79 0.98
C VAL A 124 -3.42 3.74 1.64
N THR A 125 -3.38 3.72 2.97
CA THR A 125 -2.75 2.65 3.75
C THR A 125 -3.87 1.86 4.44
N MET A 126 -4.06 0.59 4.08
CA MET A 126 -5.06 -0.28 4.69
C MET A 126 -4.41 -1.16 5.77
N CYS A 127 -4.93 -1.10 7.00
CA CYS A 127 -4.60 -2.05 8.06
C CYS A 127 -5.85 -2.88 8.40
N ARG A 128 -5.77 -4.21 8.24
CA ARG A 128 -6.84 -5.15 8.60
C ARG A 128 -6.78 -5.39 10.12
N ARG A 129 -7.90 -5.19 10.83
CA ARG A 129 -7.97 -5.40 12.30
C ARG A 129 -8.21 -6.87 12.62
N GLY A 130 -7.20 -7.54 13.18
CA GLY A 130 -7.39 -8.52 14.26
C GLY A 130 -7.50 -7.79 15.61
N GLU A 131 -7.95 -8.48 16.66
CA GLU A 131 -8.26 -7.91 17.99
C GLU A 131 -7.27 -6.83 18.47
N ALA A 132 -7.85 -5.76 19.04
CA ALA A 132 -7.13 -4.59 19.50
C ALA A 132 -6.20 -4.94 20.65
N THR A 133 -4.91 -4.75 20.45
CA THR A 133 -3.96 -4.54 21.53
C THR A 133 -3.45 -3.11 21.39
N ASP A 134 -3.27 -2.39 22.51
CA ASP A 134 -2.72 -1.03 22.54
C ASP A 134 -1.24 -0.96 22.10
N ALA A 135 -0.66 -2.10 21.73
CA ALA A 135 0.60 -2.17 21.00
C ALA A 135 0.31 -1.92 19.52
N PRO A 136 1.09 -1.06 18.85
CA PRO A 136 0.76 -0.71 17.49
C PRO A 136 1.01 -1.97 16.63
N LEU A 137 -0.04 -2.42 15.93
CA LEU A 137 -0.13 -3.76 15.32
C LEU A 137 0.99 -3.98 14.28
N ARG A 138 2.12 -4.52 14.72
CA ARG A 138 3.19 -4.94 13.83
C ARG A 138 2.63 -6.02 12.90
N GLN A 139 2.67 -5.76 11.60
CA GLN A 139 2.27 -6.73 10.58
C GLN A 139 3.11 -7.99 10.81
N ARG A 140 2.47 -9.10 11.21
CA ARG A 140 3.15 -10.38 11.34
C ARG A 140 3.36 -10.96 9.95
N SER A 141 4.52 -11.54 9.75
CA SER A 141 4.84 -12.27 8.54
C SER A 141 4.04 -13.57 8.56
N VAL A 142 3.22 -13.79 7.55
CA VAL A 142 2.65 -15.12 7.32
C VAL A 142 3.69 -15.89 6.53
N VAL A 143 4.43 -16.74 7.22
CA VAL A 143 5.43 -17.65 6.64
C VAL A 143 4.87 -19.06 6.70
N ASP A 144 4.26 -19.51 5.59
CA ASP A 144 3.93 -20.92 5.41
C ASP A 144 5.13 -21.66 4.82
N SER A 145 5.29 -22.94 5.14
CA SER A 145 6.44 -23.72 4.70
C SER A 145 6.07 -25.09 4.15
N ARG A 146 6.60 -25.41 2.97
CA ARG A 146 6.42 -26.71 2.33
C ARG A 146 7.76 -27.27 1.87
N LEU A 147 8.05 -28.51 2.22
CA LEU A 147 9.25 -29.20 1.76
C LEU A 147 8.96 -29.89 0.42
N PHE A 148 9.74 -29.57 -0.60
CA PHE A 148 9.71 -30.22 -1.90
C PHE A 148 10.79 -31.31 -1.99
N PRO A 149 10.65 -32.28 -2.91
CA PRO A 149 11.67 -33.29 -3.14
C PRO A 149 13.04 -32.68 -3.43
N GLY A 150 14.10 -33.39 -3.08
CA GLY A 150 15.46 -32.87 -3.23
C GLY A 150 15.88 -31.89 -2.13
N GLY A 151 15.11 -31.76 -1.04
CA GLY A 151 15.50 -30.94 0.12
C GLY A 151 15.33 -29.44 -0.11
N VAL A 152 14.43 -29.04 -1.00
CA VAL A 152 14.14 -27.63 -1.28
C VAL A 152 12.98 -27.19 -0.42
N LEU A 153 13.21 -26.19 0.44
CA LEU A 153 12.16 -25.60 1.26
C LEU A 153 11.51 -24.46 0.48
N CYS A 154 10.18 -24.49 0.33
CA CYS A 154 9.41 -23.36 -0.17
C CYS A 154 8.81 -22.61 1.02
N LEU A 155 9.09 -21.31 1.11
CA LEU A 155 8.52 -20.39 2.08
C LEU A 155 7.61 -19.42 1.36
N THR A 156 6.33 -19.42 1.68
CA THR A 156 5.40 -18.38 1.20
C THR A 156 5.40 -17.25 2.20
N ILE A 157 5.84 -16.06 1.77
CA ILE A 157 5.90 -14.86 2.60
C ILE A 157 4.86 -13.88 2.07
N GLN A 158 3.72 -13.76 2.73
CA GLN A 158 2.63 -12.87 2.27
C GLN A 158 2.84 -11.40 2.65
N THR A 159 3.74 -11.12 3.58
CA THR A 159 4.05 -9.77 4.08
C THR A 159 5.42 -9.77 4.72
N VAL A 160 6.17 -8.68 4.57
CA VAL A 160 7.46 -8.48 5.23
C VAL A 160 7.26 -7.80 6.58
N GLY A 161 7.10 -8.60 7.63
CA GLY A 161 6.95 -8.15 9.01
C GLY A 161 8.25 -8.20 9.82
N PRO A 162 8.32 -7.55 11.00
CA PRO A 162 9.50 -7.59 11.87
C PRO A 162 9.94 -8.99 12.31
N ASP A 163 9.05 -9.98 12.22
CA ASP A 163 9.28 -11.38 12.55
C ASP A 163 9.74 -12.24 11.35
N VAL A 164 9.83 -11.69 10.13
CA VAL A 164 10.11 -12.46 8.91
C VAL A 164 11.39 -13.27 9.00
N VAL A 165 12.47 -12.65 9.51
CA VAL A 165 13.79 -13.30 9.65
C VAL A 165 13.71 -14.46 10.64
N ALA A 166 13.04 -14.25 11.78
CA ALA A 166 12.82 -15.31 12.76
C ALA A 166 11.99 -16.45 12.18
N GLY A 167 10.96 -16.14 11.39
CA GLY A 167 10.14 -17.12 10.67
C GLY A 167 10.96 -17.96 9.69
N VAL A 168 11.83 -17.32 8.89
CA VAL A 168 12.74 -18.01 7.96
C VAL A 168 13.69 -18.95 8.70
N TYR A 169 14.38 -18.46 9.73
CA TYR A 169 15.28 -19.31 10.54
C TYR A 169 14.53 -20.43 11.26
N GLY A 170 13.33 -20.16 11.77
CA GLY A 170 12.47 -21.16 12.42
C GLY A 170 12.09 -22.28 11.45
N ALA A 171 11.67 -21.93 10.23
CA ALA A 171 11.32 -22.90 9.21
C ALA A 171 12.54 -23.74 8.78
N LEU A 172 13.71 -23.11 8.62
CA LEU A 172 14.96 -23.81 8.28
C LEU A 172 15.39 -24.78 9.39
N ARG A 173 15.33 -24.36 10.67
CA ARG A 173 15.69 -25.21 11.81
C ARG A 173 14.73 -26.37 12.04
N SER A 174 13.46 -26.22 11.63
CA SER A 174 12.43 -27.26 11.78
C SER A 174 12.63 -28.47 10.85
N ARG A 175 13.52 -28.35 9.84
CA ARG A 175 13.75 -29.36 8.81
C ARG A 175 15.19 -29.85 8.84
N LYS A 176 15.37 -31.17 8.76
CA LYS A 176 16.71 -31.75 8.58
C LYS A 176 17.14 -31.59 7.12
N SER A 177 18.30 -30.97 6.90
CA SER A 177 18.98 -30.87 5.60
C SER A 177 18.19 -30.16 4.49
N VAL A 178 18.02 -28.84 4.64
CA VAL A 178 17.55 -27.97 3.55
C VAL A 178 18.72 -27.67 2.62
N ARG A 179 18.60 -28.06 1.35
CA ARG A 179 19.62 -27.90 0.30
C ARG A 179 19.38 -26.70 -0.61
N GLY A 180 18.17 -26.13 -0.58
CA GLY A 180 17.81 -24.95 -1.37
C GLY A 180 16.54 -24.30 -0.82
N LEU A 181 16.34 -23.03 -1.15
CA LEU A 181 15.22 -22.23 -0.68
C LEU A 181 14.48 -21.59 -1.86
N VAL A 182 13.17 -21.79 -1.92
CA VAL A 182 12.26 -20.98 -2.75
C VAL A 182 11.55 -20.03 -1.82
N MET A 183 11.63 -18.73 -2.08
CA MET A 183 10.80 -17.72 -1.41
C MET A 183 9.69 -17.31 -2.37
N ASP A 184 8.47 -17.72 -2.08
CA ASP A 184 7.28 -17.32 -2.81
C ASP A 184 6.78 -15.98 -2.25
N LEU A 185 7.00 -14.94 -3.04
CA LEU A 185 6.73 -13.53 -2.74
C LEU A 185 5.54 -13.00 -3.57
N ARG A 186 4.82 -13.89 -4.26
CA ARG A 186 3.61 -13.53 -5.01
C ARG A 186 2.56 -12.90 -4.11
N ASP A 187 1.84 -11.93 -4.67
CA ASP A 187 0.83 -11.12 -3.97
C ASP A 187 1.34 -10.42 -2.69
N ASN A 188 2.67 -10.29 -2.50
CA ASN A 188 3.23 -9.64 -1.32
C ASN A 188 3.40 -8.12 -1.55
N PRO A 189 2.58 -7.27 -0.92
CA PRO A 189 2.59 -5.82 -1.18
C PRO A 189 3.75 -5.07 -0.52
N GLY A 190 4.64 -5.79 0.19
CA GLY A 190 5.69 -5.23 1.01
C GLY A 190 5.44 -5.38 2.50
N GLY A 191 5.85 -4.35 3.24
CA GLY A 191 5.86 -4.31 4.69
C GLY A 191 6.97 -3.40 5.20
N ASP A 192 7.49 -3.70 6.38
CA ASP A 192 8.48 -2.86 7.06
C ASP A 192 9.85 -2.83 6.34
N LEU A 193 10.40 -1.63 6.15
CA LEU A 193 11.70 -1.41 5.51
C LEU A 193 12.84 -2.13 6.25
N GLU A 194 12.90 -2.02 7.58
CA GLU A 194 14.00 -2.61 8.36
C GLU A 194 13.94 -4.14 8.31
N ALA A 195 12.74 -4.72 8.33
CA ALA A 195 12.52 -6.14 8.13
C ALA A 195 12.97 -6.61 6.74
N ALA A 196 12.69 -5.86 5.68
CA ALA A 196 13.16 -6.17 4.32
C ALA A 196 14.68 -6.13 4.22
N LEU A 197 15.31 -5.10 4.77
CA LEU A 197 16.76 -4.97 4.82
C LEU A 197 17.41 -6.13 5.58
N ALA A 198 16.83 -6.52 6.71
CA ALA A 198 17.30 -7.67 7.50
C ALA A 198 17.12 -9.00 6.75
N LEU A 199 15.98 -9.19 6.08
CA LEU A 199 15.73 -10.38 5.27
C LEU A 199 16.74 -10.50 4.12
N ALA A 200 16.98 -9.44 3.36
CA ALA A 200 17.98 -9.43 2.31
C ALA A 200 19.41 -9.66 2.87
N SER A 201 19.73 -9.00 3.99
CA SER A 201 21.02 -9.18 4.68
C SER A 201 21.28 -10.63 5.10
N THR A 202 20.23 -11.43 5.34
CA THR A 202 20.37 -12.84 5.76
C THR A 202 21.06 -13.70 4.68
N PHE A 203 20.98 -13.29 3.42
CA PHE A 203 21.51 -14.07 2.29
C PHE A 203 22.74 -13.45 1.64
N LEU A 204 23.16 -12.27 2.06
CA LEU A 204 24.30 -11.54 1.50
C LEU A 204 25.52 -11.61 2.43
N PRO A 205 26.75 -11.70 1.90
CA PRO A 205 27.96 -11.66 2.71
C PRO A 205 28.02 -10.40 3.55
N ARG A 206 28.64 -10.45 4.73
CA ARG A 206 28.76 -9.27 5.61
C ARG A 206 29.43 -8.09 4.91
N GLY A 207 28.87 -6.89 5.08
CA GLY A 207 29.39 -5.65 4.51
C GLY A 207 28.98 -5.40 3.05
N THR A 208 28.19 -6.28 2.45
CA THR A 208 27.62 -6.07 1.11
C THR A 208 26.53 -4.98 1.17
N LEU A 209 26.55 -4.05 0.21
CA LEU A 209 25.49 -3.04 0.06
C LEU A 209 24.16 -3.72 -0.27
N VAL A 210 23.16 -3.55 0.58
CA VAL A 210 21.81 -4.13 0.41
C VAL A 210 20.92 -3.17 -0.37
N ALA A 211 20.85 -1.91 0.05
CA ALA A 211 20.07 -0.87 -0.57
C ALA A 211 20.56 0.51 -0.14
N SER A 212 20.17 1.54 -0.88
CA SER A 212 20.30 2.93 -0.46
C SER A 212 18.92 3.56 -0.31
N ILE A 213 18.72 4.41 0.69
CA ILE A 213 17.44 5.10 0.96
C ILE A 213 17.68 6.60 0.83
N ASP A 214 16.97 7.26 -0.08
CA ASP A 214 16.84 8.72 -0.08
C ASP A 214 15.76 9.09 0.94
N GLU A 215 16.19 9.65 2.06
CA GLU A 215 15.31 9.96 3.18
C GLU A 215 14.60 11.31 2.97
N PRO A 216 13.47 11.54 3.67
CA PRO A 216 12.71 12.80 3.54
C PRO A 216 13.49 14.07 3.91
N ASP A 217 14.58 13.95 4.68
CA ASP A 217 15.47 15.05 5.07
C ASP A 217 16.51 15.41 3.99
N GLY A 218 16.51 14.70 2.85
CA GLY A 218 17.41 14.92 1.73
C GLY A 218 18.74 14.17 1.82
N HIS A 219 18.96 13.37 2.87
CA HIS A 219 20.14 12.53 2.98
C HIS A 219 19.95 11.16 2.32
N ARG A 220 21.02 10.65 1.69
CA ARG A 220 21.07 9.27 1.20
C ARG A 220 21.76 8.38 2.22
N ARG A 221 21.05 7.38 2.72
CA ARG A 221 21.56 6.39 3.68
C ARG A 221 21.88 5.08 2.98
N HIS A 222 23.07 4.54 3.19
CA HIS A 222 23.47 3.25 2.64
C HIS A 222 23.35 2.14 3.69
N HIS A 223 22.59 1.10 3.38
CA HIS A 223 22.39 -0.04 4.27
C HIS A 223 23.23 -1.22 3.79
N HIS A 224 24.08 -1.72 4.69
CA HIS A 224 24.97 -2.84 4.42
C HIS A 224 24.53 -4.05 5.26
N SER A 225 24.77 -5.24 4.73
CA SER A 225 24.48 -6.49 5.41
C SER A 225 25.33 -6.64 6.68
N ARG A 226 24.69 -7.11 7.76
CA ARG A 226 25.30 -7.18 9.10
C ARG A 226 25.73 -8.59 9.50
N ASP A 227 25.02 -9.60 8.99
CA ASP A 227 25.16 -10.99 9.40
C ASP A 227 26.01 -11.83 8.42
N GLY A 228 26.23 -13.10 8.77
CA GLY A 228 26.80 -14.09 7.85
C GLY A 228 25.75 -14.62 6.87
N ALA A 229 26.12 -14.80 5.61
CA ALA A 229 25.20 -15.25 4.56
C ALA A 229 24.79 -16.72 4.74
N LEU A 230 23.50 -16.99 4.66
CA LEU A 230 23.01 -18.33 4.37
C LEU A 230 23.57 -18.79 3.01
N GLY A 231 24.28 -19.92 2.97
CA GLY A 231 25.01 -20.39 1.77
C GLY A 231 24.22 -21.26 0.79
N MET A 232 22.95 -21.60 1.08
CA MET A 232 22.15 -22.44 0.20
C MET A 232 21.69 -21.68 -1.06
N PRO A 233 21.52 -22.34 -2.22
CA PRO A 233 20.84 -21.76 -3.37
C PRO A 233 19.46 -21.19 -3.01
N VAL A 234 19.14 -20.01 -3.57
CA VAL A 234 17.87 -19.30 -3.33
C VAL A 234 17.22 -18.95 -4.67
N ALA A 235 15.92 -19.17 -4.78
CA ALA A 235 15.09 -18.66 -5.86
C ALA A 235 13.94 -17.82 -5.27
N LEU A 236 13.58 -16.74 -5.94
CA LEU A 236 12.48 -15.85 -5.59
C LEU A 236 11.39 -16.05 -6.63
N VAL A 237 10.17 -16.29 -6.17
CA VAL A 237 8.99 -16.37 -7.03
C VAL A 237 8.20 -15.09 -6.84
N VAL A 238 7.95 -14.37 -7.93
CA VAL A 238 7.39 -13.01 -7.92
C VAL A 238 6.27 -12.86 -8.96
N ASP A 239 5.46 -11.84 -8.76
CA ASP A 239 4.40 -11.42 -9.68
C ASP A 239 4.10 -9.92 -9.61
N GLU A 240 3.09 -9.46 -10.34
CA GLU A 240 2.64 -8.07 -10.34
C GLU A 240 2.15 -7.56 -8.97
N GLY A 241 1.81 -8.46 -8.04
CA GLY A 241 1.43 -8.16 -6.66
C GLY A 241 2.63 -7.97 -5.73
N THR A 242 3.82 -8.40 -6.16
CA THR A 242 5.09 -8.21 -5.44
C THR A 242 5.48 -6.73 -5.49
N ALA A 243 5.48 -6.04 -4.34
CA ALA A 243 5.64 -4.58 -4.31
C ALA A 243 6.51 -4.06 -3.15
N SER A 244 6.98 -2.81 -3.29
CA SER A 244 7.53 -2.01 -2.17
C SER A 244 8.77 -2.64 -1.54
N SER A 245 8.82 -2.78 -0.22
CA SER A 245 9.96 -3.34 0.49
C SER A 245 10.26 -4.80 0.11
N THR A 246 9.30 -5.54 -0.44
CA THR A 246 9.55 -6.87 -1.03
C THR A 246 10.33 -6.78 -2.33
N GLU A 247 10.07 -5.76 -3.17
CA GLU A 247 10.88 -5.48 -4.37
C GLU A 247 12.31 -5.08 -4.00
N LEU A 248 12.52 -4.39 -2.87
CA LEU A 248 13.86 -4.14 -2.35
C LEU A 248 14.60 -5.45 -2.08
N VAL A 249 13.96 -6.44 -1.45
CA VAL A 249 14.58 -7.77 -1.20
C VAL A 249 14.93 -8.44 -2.52
N VAL A 250 14.00 -8.41 -3.50
CA VAL A 250 14.24 -8.97 -4.84
C VAL A 250 15.42 -8.28 -5.51
N ALA A 251 15.45 -6.96 -5.54
CA ALA A 251 16.53 -6.18 -6.15
C ALA A 251 17.88 -6.46 -5.47
N ALA A 252 17.93 -6.45 -4.14
CA ALA A 252 19.15 -6.70 -3.38
C ALA A 252 19.74 -8.09 -3.70
N LEU A 253 18.91 -9.12 -3.76
CA LEU A 253 19.39 -10.48 -4.03
C LEU A 253 19.70 -10.71 -5.51
N ALA A 254 18.85 -10.22 -6.43
CA ALA A 254 19.02 -10.43 -7.87
C ALA A 254 20.25 -9.66 -8.40
N GLU A 255 20.45 -8.42 -7.97
CA GLU A 255 21.56 -7.59 -8.47
C GLU A 255 22.94 -8.06 -7.99
N HIS A 256 23.00 -8.81 -6.88
CA HIS A 256 24.19 -9.51 -6.42
C HIS A 256 24.34 -10.91 -7.03
N GLY A 257 23.43 -11.34 -7.90
CA GLY A 257 23.40 -12.70 -8.44
C GLY A 257 23.19 -13.76 -7.37
N ARG A 258 22.62 -13.38 -6.22
CA ARG A 258 22.44 -14.24 -5.05
C ARG A 258 21.21 -15.13 -5.18
N ALA A 259 20.17 -14.66 -5.87
CA ALA A 259 18.97 -15.42 -6.09
C ALA A 259 18.51 -15.33 -7.55
N LEU A 260 17.91 -16.42 -8.03
CA LEU A 260 17.20 -16.47 -9.31
C LEU A 260 15.79 -15.91 -9.13
N VAL A 261 15.35 -15.01 -10.00
CA VAL A 261 13.99 -14.45 -9.98
C VAL A 261 13.12 -15.15 -11.02
N VAL A 262 11.99 -15.70 -10.60
CA VAL A 262 11.08 -16.51 -11.42
C VAL A 262 9.65 -15.96 -11.32
N GLY A 263 8.94 -15.83 -12.44
CA GLY A 263 7.52 -15.45 -12.45
C GLY A 263 7.21 -14.35 -13.47
N THR A 264 6.53 -13.30 -13.02
CA THR A 264 6.19 -12.12 -13.83
C THR A 264 6.79 -10.85 -13.23
N ARG A 265 6.77 -9.76 -14.01
CA ARG A 265 7.28 -8.45 -13.60
C ARG A 265 6.59 -7.94 -12.33
N THR A 266 7.37 -7.38 -11.40
CA THR A 266 6.87 -6.82 -10.13
C THR A 266 6.18 -5.46 -10.29
N TYR A 267 5.58 -4.94 -9.21
CA TYR A 267 4.71 -3.77 -9.25
C TYR A 267 5.39 -2.44 -9.61
N GLY A 268 6.61 -2.19 -9.13
CA GLY A 268 7.36 -0.95 -9.33
C GLY A 268 7.11 0.14 -8.28
N LYS A 269 6.87 -0.22 -7.02
CA LYS A 269 6.72 0.74 -5.91
C LYS A 269 8.06 0.92 -5.19
N VAL A 270 8.71 2.07 -5.39
CA VAL A 270 10.00 2.39 -4.74
C VAL A 270 9.88 3.18 -3.43
N ALA A 271 8.66 3.42 -2.96
CA ALA A 271 8.44 4.06 -1.67
C ALA A 271 8.80 3.10 -0.53
N ALA A 272 9.55 3.61 0.44
CA ALA A 272 9.97 2.92 1.64
C ALA A 272 9.13 3.40 2.82
N GLN A 273 8.69 2.48 3.66
CA GLN A 273 7.92 2.78 4.86
C GLN A 273 8.48 1.97 6.02
N ARG A 274 8.54 2.57 7.19
CA ARG A 274 9.04 1.90 8.40
C ARG A 274 8.07 2.04 9.55
N TRP A 275 8.10 1.07 10.44
CA TRP A 275 7.38 1.13 11.70
C TRP A 275 8.02 2.14 12.67
N SER A 276 7.18 2.98 13.27
CA SER A 276 7.53 3.92 14.35
C SER A 276 6.54 3.82 15.51
N ALA A 277 6.78 4.56 16.59
CA ALA A 277 5.85 4.63 17.72
C ALA A 277 4.45 5.13 17.28
N ASP A 278 4.41 6.04 16.30
CA ASP A 278 3.18 6.65 15.78
C ASP A 278 2.54 5.83 14.64
N GLY A 279 3.06 4.62 14.38
CA GLY A 279 2.62 3.74 13.30
C GLY A 279 3.57 3.76 12.11
N MET A 280 3.04 3.39 10.93
CA MET A 280 3.81 3.32 9.70
C MET A 280 4.09 4.72 9.15
N VAL A 281 5.37 5.10 9.05
CA VAL A 281 5.81 6.41 8.57
C VAL A 281 6.56 6.29 7.25
N ASP A 282 6.55 7.37 6.46
CA ASP A 282 7.35 7.48 5.25
C ASP A 282 8.84 7.46 5.59
N ALA A 283 9.58 6.55 4.98
CA ALA A 283 11.02 6.42 5.12
C ALA A 283 11.74 6.93 3.86
N GLY A 284 11.01 7.46 2.88
CA GLY A 284 11.55 8.00 1.65
C GLY A 284 11.57 6.97 0.53
N ARG A 285 12.61 6.99 -0.31
CA ARG A 285 12.71 6.18 -1.52
C ARG A 285 13.88 5.20 -1.45
N TRP A 286 13.64 3.93 -1.76
CA TRP A 286 14.72 2.95 -1.82
C TRP A 286 15.30 2.79 -3.23
N TRP A 287 16.55 2.35 -3.25
CA TRP A 287 17.34 2.03 -4.44
C TRP A 287 18.06 0.71 -4.23
N GLY A 288 18.05 -0.15 -5.25
CA GLY A 288 18.85 -1.38 -5.27
C GLY A 288 20.37 -1.10 -5.30
N PRO A 289 21.21 -2.10 -5.05
CA PRO A 289 22.68 -1.99 -5.07
C PRO A 289 23.29 -1.32 -6.31
N ARG A 290 22.70 -1.50 -7.49
CA ARG A 290 23.13 -0.92 -8.78
C ARG A 290 22.44 0.41 -9.10
N ALA A 291 21.69 0.98 -8.15
CA ALA A 291 20.98 2.25 -8.28
C ALA A 291 20.05 2.34 -9.51
N ARG A 292 19.47 1.21 -9.92
CA ARG A 292 18.47 1.16 -10.99
C ARG A 292 17.16 1.79 -10.53
N ASP A 293 16.48 2.46 -11.45
CA ASP A 293 15.15 3.01 -11.17
C ASP A 293 14.07 1.97 -11.49
N TYR A 294 13.40 1.49 -10.45
CA TYR A 294 12.29 0.54 -10.55
C TYR A 294 10.92 1.21 -10.47
N ALA A 295 10.85 2.54 -10.30
CA ALA A 295 9.61 3.26 -10.11
C ALA A 295 8.68 3.12 -11.33
N ARG A 296 7.47 2.60 -11.11
CA ARG A 296 6.45 2.33 -12.16
C ARG A 296 6.88 1.34 -13.24
N VAL A 297 8.03 0.69 -13.07
CA VAL A 297 8.60 -0.27 -14.02
C VAL A 297 8.62 -1.67 -13.43
N GLY A 298 8.95 -1.81 -12.14
CA GLY A 298 9.14 -3.09 -11.50
C GLY A 298 10.42 -3.81 -11.93
N ILE A 299 10.63 -4.98 -11.37
CA ILE A 299 11.77 -5.86 -11.60
C ILE A 299 11.31 -6.95 -12.56
N GLU A 300 12.03 -7.09 -13.67
CA GLU A 300 11.80 -8.18 -14.63
C GLU A 300 12.38 -9.48 -14.06
N PRO A 301 11.65 -10.61 -14.12
CA PRO A 301 12.16 -11.90 -13.69
C PRO A 301 13.25 -12.42 -14.65
N ASP A 302 14.17 -13.24 -14.14
CA ASP A 302 15.16 -13.94 -14.96
C ASP A 302 14.51 -15.06 -15.79
N LEU A 303 13.44 -15.67 -15.26
CA LEU A 303 12.67 -16.71 -15.91
C LEU A 303 11.17 -16.44 -15.82
N SER A 304 10.48 -16.56 -16.94
CA SER A 304 9.01 -16.50 -17.03
C SER A 304 8.49 -17.67 -17.88
N GLY A 305 7.25 -18.08 -17.68
CA GLY A 305 6.68 -19.24 -18.38
C GLY A 305 5.21 -19.49 -18.07
N ARG A 306 4.62 -20.47 -18.76
CA ARG A 306 3.22 -20.89 -18.55
C ARG A 306 3.03 -21.86 -17.37
N GLU A 307 4.11 -22.47 -16.90
CA GLU A 307 4.08 -23.39 -15.77
C GLU A 307 4.04 -22.67 -14.43
N ASP A 308 3.67 -23.40 -13.38
CA ASP A 308 3.71 -22.90 -12.00
C ASP A 308 5.13 -22.42 -11.63
N PRO A 309 5.34 -21.13 -11.32
CA PRO A 309 6.66 -20.57 -11.13
C PRO A 309 7.37 -21.13 -9.89
N VAL A 310 6.62 -21.63 -8.89
CA VAL A 310 7.20 -22.34 -7.74
C VAL A 310 7.81 -23.67 -8.18
N LYS A 311 7.14 -24.41 -9.06
CA LYS A 311 7.66 -25.66 -9.62
C LYS A 311 8.87 -25.40 -10.51
N LEU A 312 8.84 -24.34 -11.32
CA LEU A 312 9.97 -23.96 -12.15
C LEU A 312 11.19 -23.59 -11.30
N ALA A 313 11.01 -22.73 -10.28
CA ALA A 313 12.06 -22.37 -9.34
C ALA A 313 12.63 -23.61 -8.63
N TRP A 314 11.76 -24.50 -8.14
CA TRP A 314 12.16 -25.78 -7.56
C TRP A 314 12.97 -26.64 -8.52
N ALA A 315 12.51 -26.80 -9.77
CA ALA A 315 13.17 -27.62 -10.78
C ALA A 315 14.58 -27.10 -11.08
N VAL A 316 14.75 -25.78 -11.18
CA VAL A 316 16.07 -25.14 -11.38
C VAL A 316 17.00 -25.43 -10.20
N LEU A 317 16.51 -25.30 -8.96
CA LEU A 317 17.33 -25.57 -7.77
C LEU A 317 17.74 -27.05 -7.64
N VAL A 318 16.96 -27.99 -8.17
CA VAL A 318 17.26 -29.43 -8.09
C VAL A 318 18.10 -29.92 -9.27
N ARG A 319 17.78 -29.49 -10.50
CA ARG A 319 18.32 -30.06 -11.75
C ARG A 319 19.37 -29.19 -12.44
N GLY A 320 19.53 -27.95 -11.98
CA GLY A 320 20.32 -26.94 -12.67
C GLY A 320 19.57 -26.30 -13.85
N TRP A 321 20.04 -25.13 -14.27
CA TRP A 321 19.35 -24.25 -15.21
C TRP A 321 19.08 -24.89 -16.58
N ALA A 322 20.07 -25.57 -17.16
CA ALA A 322 19.96 -26.20 -18.48
C ALA A 322 18.94 -27.35 -18.56
N ASN A 323 18.72 -28.07 -17.44
CA ASN A 323 17.81 -29.22 -17.40
C ASN A 323 16.40 -28.87 -16.91
N ALA A 324 16.17 -27.62 -16.51
CA ALA A 324 14.89 -27.14 -15.99
C ALA A 324 14.03 -26.45 -17.05
N ILE A 325 14.62 -26.07 -18.19
CA ILE A 325 13.98 -25.34 -19.30
C ILE A 325 13.76 -26.26 -20.52
N ALA A 326 14.28 -27.48 -20.48
CA ALA A 326 14.10 -28.53 -21.49
C ALA A 326 12.83 -29.34 -21.21
#